data_AF-A0A2H9QCD7-F1
#
_entry.id   AF-A0A2H9QCD7-F1
#
_cell.length_a   1.000
_cell.length_b   1.000
_cell.length_c   1.000
_cell.angle_alpha   90.00
_cell.angle_beta   90.00
_cell.angle_gamma   90.00
#
_symmetry.space_group_name_H-M   'P 1'
#
loop_
_entity.id
_entity.type
_entity.pdbx_description
1 polymer ?
#
loop_
_entity_poly.entity_id
_entity_poly.type
_entity_poly.pdbx_seq_one_letter_code
_entity_poly.pdbx_strand_id
1 'polypeptide(L)' 'MIIPLHKRLRKRMHTEIALLQDELIELLYAIDNRLVLHGGTAIWRCYGGNRFSEDLNFCCKDTHRIEKFF' A
#
# COMPACT_ATOMS: atom_id res chain seq x y z
N MET A 1 6.02 -10.35 20.18
CA MET A 1 4.66 -10.70 19.72
C MET A 1 4.30 -9.75 18.59
N ILE A 2 4.17 -10.24 17.35
CA ILE A 2 3.76 -9.41 16.21
C ILE A 2 2.25 -9.16 16.39
N ILE A 3 1.89 -7.99 16.91
CA ILE A 3 0.48 -7.60 16.98
C ILE A 3 0.00 -7.39 15.53
N PRO A 4 -1.07 -8.08 15.09
CA PRO A 4 -1.62 -7.89 13.75
C PRO A 4 -1.89 -6.41 13.48
N LEU A 5 -1.55 -5.94 12.28
CA LEU A 5 -1.51 -4.52 11.95
C LEU A 5 -2.87 -3.83 12.14
N HIS A 6 -3.98 -4.53 11.83
CA HIS A 6 -5.35 -4.09 12.09
C HIS A 6 -5.69 -3.89 13.57
N LYS A 7 -4.96 -4.55 14.49
CA LYS A 7 -5.08 -4.34 15.95
C LYS A 7 -4.26 -3.15 16.45
N ARG A 8 -3.34 -2.60 15.62
CA ARG A 8 -2.57 -1.38 15.92
C ARG A 8 -3.36 -0.12 15.56
N LEU A 9 -4.38 -0.23 14.72
CA LEU A 9 -5.24 0.87 14.30
C LEU A 9 -6.40 1.04 15.27
N ARG A 10 -6.58 2.27 15.78
CA ARG A 10 -7.62 2.58 16.77
C ARG A 10 -8.96 2.97 16.15
N LYS A 11 -8.96 3.52 14.94
CA LYS A 11 -10.15 3.98 14.23
C LYS A 11 -10.59 2.92 13.24
N ARG A 12 -11.87 2.52 13.29
CA ARG A 12 -12.49 1.57 12.35
C ARG A 12 -12.21 1.95 10.90
N MET A 13 -12.37 3.22 10.56
CA MET A 13 -12.11 3.76 9.22
C MET A 13 -10.68 3.47 8.74
N HIS A 14 -9.66 3.62 9.60
CA HIS A 14 -8.29 3.32 9.20
C HIS A 14 -8.09 1.82 8.95
N THR A 15 -8.75 0.96 9.73
CA THR A 15 -8.72 -0.49 9.50
C THR A 15 -9.35 -0.85 8.16
N GLU A 16 -10.49 -0.25 7.81
CA GLU A 16 -11.16 -0.48 6.53
C GLU A 16 -10.29 0.01 5.36
N ILE A 17 -9.70 1.21 5.46
CA ILE A 17 -8.75 1.72 4.46
C ILE A 17 -7.53 0.78 4.33
N ALA A 18 -6.97 0.33 5.45
CA ALA A 18 -5.80 -0.55 5.44
C ALA A 18 -6.07 -1.89 4.75
N LEU A 19 -7.25 -2.47 4.96
CA LEU A 19 -7.67 -3.70 4.28
C LEU A 19 -7.85 -3.46 2.78
N LEU A 20 -8.50 -2.35 2.40
CA LEU A 20 -8.68 -2.01 1.00
C LEU A 20 -7.35 -1.72 0.28
N GLN A 21 -6.41 -1.07 0.97
CA GLN A 21 -5.06 -0.83 0.46
C GLN A 21 -4.35 -2.15 0.15
N ASP A 22 -4.51 -3.18 0.99
CA ASP A 22 -3.90 -4.49 0.75
C ASP A 22 -4.42 -5.14 -0.52
N GLU A 23 -5.75 -5.20 -0.67
CA GLU A 23 -6.40 -5.73 -1.87
C GLU A 23 -5.99 -4.96 -3.14
N LEU A 24 -5.93 -3.62 -3.06
CA LEU A 24 -5.52 -2.77 -4.18
C LEU A 24 -4.06 -3.00 -4.56
N ILE A 25 -3.17 -3.14 -3.57
CA ILE A 25 -1.75 -3.45 -3.82
C ILE A 25 -1.63 -4.80 -4.54
N GLU A 26 -2.35 -5.85 -4.10
CA GLU A 26 -2.34 -7.14 -4.76
C GLU A 26 -2.83 -7.06 -6.22
N LEU A 27 -3.92 -6.33 -6.47
CA LEU A 27 -4.43 -6.11 -7.83
C LEU A 27 -3.42 -5.37 -8.71
N LEU A 28 -2.78 -4.31 -8.20
CA LEU A 28 -1.78 -3.56 -8.95
C LEU A 28 -0.57 -4.42 -9.32
N TYR A 29 -0.10 -5.26 -8.41
CA TYR A 29 0.99 -6.21 -8.68
C TYR A 29 0.59 -7.33 -9.64
N ALA A 30 -0.68 -7.72 -9.69
CA ALA A 30 -1.20 -8.65 -10.68
C ALA A 30 -1.24 -8.03 -12.10
N ILE A 31 -1.45 -6.71 -12.20
CA ILE A 31 -1.47 -5.96 -13.47
C ILE A 31 -0.05 -5.69 -13.97
N ASP A 32 0.83 -5.16 -13.11
CA ASP A 32 2.22 -4.87 -13.46
C ASP A 32 3.15 -5.08 -12.26
N ASN A 33 3.90 -6.19 -12.30
CA ASN A 33 4.84 -6.56 -11.24
C ASN A 33 6.11 -5.68 -11.18
N ARG A 34 6.25 -4.69 -12.09
CA ARG A 34 7.38 -3.75 -12.12
C ARG A 34 7.11 -2.49 -11.29
N LEU A 35 5.88 -2.32 -10.78
CA LEU A 35 5.53 -1.25 -9.85
C LEU A 35 6.33 -1.42 -8.55
N VAL A 36 6.93 -0.34 -8.06
CA VAL A 36 7.65 -0.34 -6.78
C VAL A 36 6.89 0.53 -5.80
N LEU A 37 6.28 -0.09 -4.79
CA LEU A 37 5.65 0.63 -3.68
C LEU A 37 6.73 1.38 -2.86
N HIS A 38 6.52 2.65 -2.59
CA HIS A 38 7.42 3.48 -1.79
C HIS A 38 6.66 4.46 -0.89
N GLY A 39 7.37 5.34 -0.19
CA GLY A 39 6.80 6.37 0.67
C GLY A 39 6.26 5.84 2.00
N GLY A 40 5.34 6.59 2.61
CA GLY A 40 4.86 6.36 3.97
C GLY A 40 4.21 4.98 4.16
N THR A 41 3.46 4.51 3.17
CA THR A 41 2.77 3.21 3.26
C THR A 41 3.73 2.04 3.14
N ALA A 42 4.78 2.14 2.32
CA ALA A 42 5.85 1.14 2.32
C ALA A 42 6.55 1.08 3.69
N ILE A 43 6.89 2.23 4.28
CA ILE A 43 7.51 2.30 5.61
C ILE A 43 6.61 1.65 6.67
N TRP A 44 5.32 1.95 6.64
CA TRP A 44 4.35 1.44 7.60
C TRP A 44 4.09 -0.06 7.45
N ARG A 45 3.86 -0.56 6.23
CA ARG A 45 3.52 -1.97 5.96
C ARG A 45 4.73 -2.90 5.98
N CYS A 46 5.85 -2.48 5.40
CA CYS A 46 6.98 -3.35 5.11
C CYS A 46 8.16 -3.15 6.06
N TYR A 47 8.32 -1.96 6.64
CA TYR A 47 9.47 -1.60 7.49
C TYR A 47 9.11 -1.31 8.95
N GLY A 48 7.90 -1.71 9.38
CA GLY A 48 7.49 -1.63 10.78
C GLY A 48 7.20 -0.22 11.30
N GLY A 49 6.91 0.74 10.42
CA GLY A 49 6.54 2.10 10.81
C GLY A 49 5.37 2.16 11.81
N ASN A 50 5.37 3.18 12.67
CA ASN A 50 4.38 3.32 13.75
C ASN A 50 3.23 4.30 13.43
N ARG A 51 3.31 5.01 12.31
CA ARG A 51 2.30 5.96 11.85
C ARG A 51 1.51 5.35 10.69
N PHE A 52 0.19 5.38 10.78
CA PHE A 52 -0.70 5.02 9.68
C PHE A 52 -0.47 5.96 8.47
N SER A 53 -0.51 5.41 7.27
CA SER A 53 -0.33 6.14 6.02
C SER A 53 -1.48 5.82 5.07
N GLU A 54 -2.16 6.86 4.59
CA GLU A 54 -3.38 6.75 3.78
C GLU A 54 -3.07 6.67 2.28
N ASP A 55 -1.95 7.25 1.85
CA ASP A 55 -1.58 7.34 0.44
C ASP A 55 -0.92 6.07 -0.09
N LEU A 56 -1.09 5.75 -1.37
CA LEU A 56 -0.33 4.71 -2.05
C LEU A 56 0.56 5.35 -3.12
N ASN A 57 1.88 5.24 -2.93
CA ASN A 57 2.86 5.81 -3.86
C ASN A 57 3.61 4.69 -4.57
N PHE A 58 3.59 4.73 -5.90
CA PHE A 58 4.31 3.78 -6.74
C PHE A 58 5.22 4.52 -7.70
N CYS A 59 6.40 3.96 -7.94
CA CYS A 59 7.24 4.36 -9.05
C CYS A 59 7.36 3.20 -10.05
N CYS A 60 7.45 3.54 -11.33
CA CYS A 60 7.67 2.60 -12.41
C CYS A 60 8.79 3.14 -13.29
N LYS A 61 9.74 2.28 -13.68
CA LYS A 61 10.83 2.69 -14.59
C LYS A 61 10.41 2.74 -16.05
N ASP A 62 9.26 2.17 -16.39
CA ASP A 62 8.75 2.05 -17.77
C ASP A 62 7.35 2.67 -17.86
N THR A 63 7.30 3.96 -18.20
CA THR A 63 6.09 4.80 -18.15
C THR A 63 5.08 4.49 -19.26
N HIS A 64 5.47 3.82 -20.35
CA HIS A 64 4.62 3.62 -21.53
C HIS A 64 3.37 2.75 -21.30
N ARG A 65 3.28 2.01 -20.19
CA ARG A 65 2.14 1.12 -19.89
C ARG A 65 1.09 1.71 -18.96
N ILE A 66 1.44 2.72 -18.16
CA ILE A 66 0.55 3.26 -17.13
C ILE A 66 -0.45 4.25 -17.71
N GLU A 67 -0.09 4.98 -18.76
CA GLU A 67 -0.97 5.93 -19.47
C GLU A 67 -2.23 5.29 -20.08
N LYS A 68 -2.33 3.96 -20.14
CA LYS A 68 -3.53 3.27 -20.64
C LYS A 68 -4.63 3.11 -19.59
N PHE A 69 -4.33 3.35 -18.32
CA PHE A 69 -5.25 3.11 -17.20
C PHE A 69 -5.79 4.39 -16.55
N PHE A 70 -5.32 5.56 -16.98
CA PHE A 70 -5.73 6.89 -16.51
C PHE A 70 -6.13 7.76 -17.69
#